data_AF-A0A151SXC9-F1
#
_entry.id   AF-A0A151SXC9-F1
#
_cell.length_a   1.000
_cell.length_b   1.000
_cell.length_c   1.000
_cell.angle_alpha   90.00
_cell.angle_beta   90.00
_cell.angle_gamma   90.00
#
_symmetry.space_group_name_H-M   'P 1'
#
loop_
_entity.id
_entity.type
_entity.pdbx_description
1 polymer ?
#
loop_
_entity_poly.entity_id
_entity_poly.type
_entity_poly.pdbx_seq_one_letter_code
_entity_poly.pdbx_strand_id
1 'polypeptide(L)' 'MIKQLRGKEIPLVKFIWGGATPESATWELEENMKAAYPFLFTSGNFEDEIFKRRGDL' A
#
# COMPACT_ATOMS: atom_id res chain seq x y z
N MET A 1 2.53 0.02 5.76
CA MET A 1 2.16 0.54 7.11
C MET A 1 1.47 -0.58 7.86
N ILE A 2 1.85 -0.86 9.10
CA ILE A 2 1.22 -1.91 9.93
C ILE A 2 0.28 -1.24 10.93
N LYS A 3 -0.99 -1.65 10.96
CA LYS A 3 -2.01 -1.15 11.90
C LYS A 3 -2.24 -2.21 12.98
N GLN A 4 -2.31 -1.80 14.24
CA GLN A 4 -2.65 -2.70 15.35
C GLN A 4 -4.14 -2.58 15.67
N LEU A 5 -4.89 -3.66 15.45
CA LEU A 5 -6.33 -3.75 15.72
C LEU A 5 -6.60 -4.92 16.65
N ARG A 6 -7.10 -4.62 17.87
CA ARG A 6 -7.41 -5.61 18.91
C ARG A 6 -6.24 -6.56 19.21
N GLY A 7 -5.01 -6.03 19.19
CA GLY A 7 -3.78 -6.79 19.43
C GLY A 7 -3.27 -7.62 18.25
N LYS A 8 -3.84 -7.44 17.05
CA LYS A 8 -3.33 -8.06 15.82
C LYS A 8 -2.73 -7.00 14.89
N GLU A 9 -1.58 -7.35 14.32
CA GLU A 9 -0.94 -6.58 13.25
C GLU A 9 -1.66 -6.84 11.93
N ILE A 10 -2.06 -5.75 11.28
CA ILE A 10 -2.74 -5.76 9.99
C ILE A 10 -1.91 -4.92 9.02
N PRO A 11 -1.18 -5.55 8.09
CA PRO A 11 -0.42 -4.85 7.07
C PRO A 11 -1.37 -4.31 5.99
N LEU A 12 -1.28 -2.99 5.78
CA LEU A 12 -2.06 -2.29 4.77
C LEU A 12 -1.16 -1.67 3.71
N VAL A 13 -1.64 -1.78 2.47
CA VAL A 13 -1.01 -1.37 1.22
C VAL A 13 -1.92 -0.31 0.59
N LYS A 14 -1.37 0.85 0.26
CA LYS A 14 -2.09 1.91 -0.45
C LYS A 14 -1.85 1.74 -1.95
N PHE A 15 -2.90 1.59 -2.74
CA PHE A 15 -2.80 1.40 -4.19
C PHE A 15 -3.44 2.57 -4.95
N ILE A 16 -2.75 3.06 -5.99
CA ILE A 16 -3.27 4.06 -6.92
C ILE A 16 -3.60 3.34 -8.23
N TRP A 17 -4.87 3.36 -8.64
CA TRP A 17 -5.30 2.80 -9.91
C TRP A 17 -4.84 3.69 -11.08
N GLY A 18 -4.44 3.09 -12.19
CA GLY A 18 -3.95 3.84 -13.36
C GLY A 18 -4.94 4.90 -13.83
N GLY A 19 -4.51 6.17 -13.87
CA GLY A 19 -5.33 7.32 -14.23
C GLY A 19 -6.10 7.96 -13.07
N ALA A 20 -6.04 7.38 -11.86
CA ALA A 20 -6.61 7.97 -10.66
C ALA A 20 -5.63 8.93 -9.99
N THR A 21 -6.15 9.97 -9.34
CA THR A 21 -5.33 10.89 -8.57
C THR A 21 -4.87 10.23 -7.26
N PRO A 22 -3.74 10.65 -6.65
CA PRO A 22 -3.25 10.09 -5.38
C PRO A 22 -4.25 10.12 -4.21
N GLU A 23 -5.25 10.98 -4.30
CA GLU A 23 -6.38 11.15 -3.38
C GLU A 23 -7.42 10.04 -3.53
N SER A 24 -7.54 9.45 -4.73
CA SER A 24 -8.48 8.35 -5.04
C SER A 24 -7.91 6.97 -4.72
N ALA A 25 -6.78 6.93 -4.03
CA ALA A 25 -6.10 5.70 -3.67
C ALA A 25 -6.83 4.94 -2.55
N THR A 26 -6.94 3.64 -2.71
CA THR A 26 -7.61 2.74 -1.77
C THR A 26 -6.59 2.06 -0.85
N TRP A 27 -7.00 1.81 0.40
CA TRP A 27 -6.24 1.03 1.37
C TRP A 27 -6.76 -0.40 1.37
N GLU A 28 -5.89 -1.34 1.04
CA GLU A 28 -6.23 -2.75 0.96
C GLU A 28 -5.28 -3.59 1.83
N LEU A 29 -5.76 -4.77 2.24
CA LEU A 29 -4.93 -5.73 2.95
C LEU A 29 -3.82 -6.23 2.04
N GLU A 30 -2.59 -6.25 2.55
CA GLU A 30 -1.44 -6.72 1.80
C GLU A 30 -1.62 -8.16 1.29
N GLU A 31 -2.21 -9.03 2.11
CA GLU A 31 -2.49 -10.42 1.75
C GLU A 31 -3.44 -10.54 0.55
N ASN A 32 -4.53 -9.75 0.54
CA ASN A 32 -5.48 -9.71 -0.57
C ASN A 32 -4.81 -9.22 -1.86
N MET A 33 -3.98 -8.18 -1.76
CA MET A 33 -3.25 -7.64 -2.90
C MET A 33 -2.18 -8.59 -3.41
N LYS A 34 -1.49 -9.33 -2.54
CA LYS A 34 -0.54 -10.38 -2.93
C LYS A 34 -1.22 -11.54 -3.65
N ALA A 35 -2.43 -11.91 -3.23
CA ALA A 35 -3.21 -12.96 -3.87
C ALA A 35 -3.74 -12.51 -5.25
N ALA A 36 -4.27 -11.28 -5.34
CA ALA A 36 -4.88 -10.76 -6.56
C ALA A 36 -3.85 -10.27 -7.59
N TYR A 37 -2.77 -9.64 -7.13
CA TYR A 37 -1.76 -9.00 -7.97
C TYR A 37 -0.33 -9.35 -7.49
N PRO A 38 0.05 -10.64 -7.50
CA PRO A 38 1.35 -11.09 -7.00
C PRO A 38 2.54 -10.39 -7.69
N PHE A 39 2.37 -10.03 -8.98
CA PHE A 39 3.40 -9.35 -9.77
C PHE A 39 3.78 -7.95 -9.25
N LEU A 40 2.88 -7.29 -8.51
CA LEU A 40 3.16 -5.99 -7.88
C LEU A 40 4.12 -6.11 -6.69
N PHE A 41 4.25 -7.31 -6.12
CA PHE A 41 5.10 -7.58 -4.96
C PHE A 41 6.41 -8.29 -5.33
N THR A 42 6.56 -8.73 -6.59
CA THR A 42 7.80 -9.37 -7.07
C THR A 42 8.90 -8.38 -7.46
N SER A 43 8.55 -7.16 -7.84
CA SER A 43 9.50 -6.06 -8.06
C SER A 43 9.44 -5.17 -6.83
N GLY A 44 10.49 -5.14 -6.01
CA GLY A 44 10.52 -4.51 -4.67
C GLY A 44 10.31 -2.99 -4.58
N ASN A 45 9.53 -2.38 -5.46
CA ASN A 45 9.35 -0.94 -5.59
C ASN A 45 8.06 -0.42 -4.92
N PHE A 46 7.37 -1.26 -4.14
CA PHE A 46 6.12 -0.87 -3.48
C PHE A 46 6.33 0.22 -2.41
N GLU A 47 7.55 0.31 -1.86
CA GLU A 47 7.89 1.19 -0.73
C GLU A 47 8.29 2.63 -1.14
N ASP A 48 8.65 2.87 -2.42
CA ASP A 48 9.32 4.11 -2.83
C ASP A 48 8.41 5.34 -2.96
N GLU A 49 7.10 5.15 -3.21
CA GLU A 49 6.16 6.28 -3.35
C GLU A 49 5.48 6.70 -2.05
N ILE A 50 5.39 5.82 -1.05
CA ILE A 50 4.69 6.12 0.20
C ILE A 50 5.54 7.01 1.12
N PHE A 51 6.86 6.85 1.09
CA PHE A 51 7.76 7.60 1.98
C PHE A 51 8.11 9.00 1.46
N LYS A 52 8.22 9.19 0.13
CA LYS A 52 8.57 10.50 -0.46
C LYS A 52 7.59 11.63 -0.14
N ARG A 53 6.31 11.34 0.11
CA ARG A 53 5.31 12.38 0.44
C ARG A 53 5.23 12.78 1.92
N ARG A 54 5.97 12.11 2.82
CA ARG A 54 5.93 12.41 4.27
C ARG A 54 7.11 13.28 4.74
N GLY A 55 8.03 13.64 3.84
CA GLY A 55 9.24 14.41 4.17
C GLY A 55 9.27 15.87 3.71
N ASP A 56 8.25 16.35 3.00
CA ASP A 56 8.19 17.74 2.54
C ASP A 56 7.10 18.52 3.31
N LEU A 57 7.44 18.94 4.52
CA LEU A 57 6.90 20.10 5.26
C LEU A 57 7.94 20.57 6.30
#